data_AF-A0A811UL66-F1
#
_entry.id   AF-A0A811UL66-F1
#
_cell.length_a   1.000
_cell.length_b   1.000
_cell.length_c   1.000
_cell.angle_alpha   90.00
_cell.angle_beta   90.00
_cell.angle_gamma   90.00
#
_symmetry.space_group_name_H-M   'P 1'
#
loop_
_entity.id
_entity.type
_entity.pdbx_description
1 polymer ?
#
loop_
_entity_poly.entity_id
_entity_poly.type
_entity_poly.pdbx_seq_one_letter_code
_entity_poly.pdbx_strand_id
1 'polypeptide(L)'
;MSWRVRRFLKQVREQKEEEKVIEKEVASKSIENNDCSTITNSCSDICTDRSPSCQGRYVNWMSRHTDLATQPWCCISDLIHFCDKYEYQSFGLSDTSTINNIVAEVKALLSVGQAPFDIRKRFPGNIHNPENLWICIGSCPGVEYHLKKILSVFRKPLVPLPADKLRVARQNFHMAVAQLRLDISARISAVNLYDRNIFESEYHLHWEDEAE
;
A
#
# COMPACT_ATOMS: atom_id res chain seq x y z
N MET A 1 5.80 9.35 14.26
CA MET A 1 5.72 7.87 14.15
C MET A 1 5.19 7.29 15.46
N SER A 2 4.00 6.66 15.45
CA SER A 2 3.30 6.19 16.65
C SER A 2 4.03 5.03 17.35
N TRP A 3 4.01 4.99 18.68
CA TRP A 3 4.61 3.91 19.49
C TRP A 3 4.09 2.52 19.13
N ARG A 4 2.85 2.44 18.63
CA ARG A 4 2.23 1.18 18.21
C ARG A 4 2.82 0.66 16.91
N VAL A 5 3.09 1.55 15.95
CA VAL A 5 3.80 1.21 14.70
C VAL A 5 5.23 0.76 15.02
N ARG A 6 5.92 1.45 15.93
CA ARG A 6 7.25 1.03 16.40
C ARG A 6 7.23 -0.35 17.07
N ARG A 7 6.19 -0.65 17.85
CA ARG A 7 6.04 -1.94 18.52
C ARG A 7 5.73 -3.06 17.53
N PHE A 8 4.84 -2.84 16.57
CA PHE A 8 4.55 -3.80 15.50
C PHE A 8 5.78 -4.08 14.64
N LEU A 9 6.50 -3.04 14.22
CA LEU A 9 7.76 -3.19 13.48
C LEU A 9 8.84 -3.90 14.31
N LYS A 10 8.88 -3.69 15.62
CA LYS A 10 9.77 -4.43 16.54
C LYS A 10 9.39 -5.91 16.59
N GLN A 11 8.10 -6.22 16.65
CA GLN A 11 7.59 -7.60 16.70
C GLN A 11 7.83 -8.35 15.39
N VAL A 12 7.65 -7.69 14.24
CA VAL A 12 8.00 -8.23 12.92
C VAL A 12 9.52 -8.44 12.79
N ARG A 13 10.33 -7.55 13.39
CA ARG A 13 11.79 -7.70 13.41
C ARG A 13 12.25 -8.86 14.31
N GLU A 14 11.59 -9.07 15.44
CA GLU A 14 11.84 -10.17 16.37
C GLU A 14 11.46 -11.53 15.73
N GLN A 15 10.31 -11.61 15.05
CA GLN A 15 9.94 -12.82 14.28
C GLN A 15 10.93 -13.13 13.14
N LYS A 16 11.48 -12.08 12.51
CA LYS A 16 12.53 -12.23 11.49
C LYS A 16 13.90 -12.65 12.06
N GLU A 17 14.17 -12.39 13.34
CA GLU A 17 15.36 -12.90 14.02
C GLU A 17 15.21 -14.39 14.37
N GLU A 18 14.02 -14.82 14.78
CA GLU A 18 13.70 -16.25 15.01
C GLU A 18 13.77 -17.06 13.72
N GLU A 19 13.26 -16.53 12.61
CA GLU A 19 13.31 -17.18 11.29
C GLU A 19 14.75 -17.24 10.73
N LYS A 20 15.58 -16.22 11.00
CA LYS A 20 17.03 -16.23 10.68
C LYS A 20 17.84 -17.22 11.52
N VAL A 21 17.43 -17.50 12.76
CA VAL A 21 18.08 -18.52 13.59
C VAL A 21 17.80 -19.91 12.99
N ILE A 22 16.58 -20.14 12.52
CA ILE A 22 16.17 -21.38 11.84
C ILE A 22 16.92 -21.53 10.50
N GLU A 23 17.02 -20.46 9.69
CA GLU A 23 17.79 -20.49 8.43
C GLU A 23 19.29 -20.70 8.67
N LYS A 24 19.88 -20.17 9.74
CA LYS A 24 21.31 -20.41 10.08
C LYS A 24 21.58 -21.83 10.56
N GLU A 25 20.62 -22.44 11.25
CA GLU A 25 20.71 -23.85 11.67
C GLU A 25 20.62 -24.79 10.45
N VAL A 26 19.86 -24.40 9.41
CA VAL A 26 19.76 -25.13 8.14
C VAL A 26 20.97 -24.86 7.21
N ALA A 27 21.50 -23.64 7.19
CA ALA A 27 22.65 -23.24 6.35
C ALA A 27 24.00 -23.78 6.84
N SER A 28 24.07 -24.32 8.06
CA SER A 28 25.27 -25.00 8.58
C SER A 28 25.57 -26.34 7.89
N LYS A 29 24.81 -26.70 6.84
CA LYS A 29 24.96 -27.94 6.06
C LYS A 29 25.36 -27.79 4.59
N SER A 30 25.64 -26.58 4.08
CA SER A 30 26.04 -26.49 2.66
C SER A 30 26.88 -25.26 2.28
N ILE A 31 28.18 -25.52 2.10
CA ILE A 31 29.09 -25.13 0.98
C ILE A 31 29.53 -23.66 0.78
N GLU A 32 30.86 -23.52 0.92
CA GLU A 32 31.89 -22.72 0.22
C GLU A 32 31.57 -21.80 -0.99
N ASN A 33 32.34 -20.69 -1.02
CA ASN A 33 32.87 -19.88 -2.15
C ASN A 33 31.90 -18.90 -2.88
N ASN A 34 32.28 -17.69 -3.33
CA ASN A 34 33.37 -16.73 -3.08
C ASN A 34 32.99 -15.41 -3.83
N ASP A 35 33.11 -14.24 -3.18
CA ASP A 35 33.54 -12.88 -3.66
C ASP A 35 32.99 -12.21 -4.97
N CYS A 36 32.93 -10.87 -5.17
CA CYS A 36 33.13 -9.64 -4.38
C CYS A 36 32.92 -8.37 -5.28
N SER A 37 32.28 -7.30 -4.73
CA SER A 37 32.44 -5.84 -5.00
C SER A 37 31.98 -5.22 -6.36
N THR A 38 31.68 -3.93 -6.59
CA THR A 38 31.94 -2.61 -5.93
C THR A 38 30.85 -1.57 -6.35
N ILE A 39 30.66 -0.57 -5.49
CA ILE A 39 29.72 0.59 -5.48
C ILE A 39 30.11 1.74 -6.44
N THR A 40 29.14 2.47 -7.01
CA THR A 40 29.23 3.95 -7.22
C THR A 40 27.84 4.64 -7.26
N ASN A 41 27.74 5.79 -6.59
CA ASN A 41 26.58 6.69 -6.39
C ASN A 41 26.08 7.44 -7.63
N SER A 42 24.76 7.71 -7.72
CA SER A 42 24.15 9.07 -7.62
C SER A 42 22.71 9.13 -8.14
N CYS A 43 21.91 10.01 -7.51
CA CYS A 43 20.47 10.21 -7.60
C CYS A 43 19.95 10.74 -8.95
N SER A 44 18.78 10.24 -9.37
CA SER A 44 17.55 10.99 -9.78
C SER A 44 16.75 10.20 -10.83
N ASP A 45 15.45 10.07 -10.59
CA ASP A 45 14.42 9.45 -11.44
C ASP A 45 14.48 7.93 -11.63
N ILE A 46 13.30 7.35 -11.88
CA ILE A 46 13.02 6.00 -12.40
C ILE A 46 12.51 4.97 -11.37
N CYS A 47 11.18 4.88 -11.21
CA CYS A 47 10.48 3.61 -10.93
C CYS A 47 10.23 2.85 -12.26
N THR A 48 11.26 2.65 -13.06
CA THR A 48 11.36 1.45 -13.91
C THR A 48 12.56 0.70 -13.39
N ASP A 49 12.30 -0.12 -12.38
CA ASP A 49 13.12 -1.29 -12.17
C ASP A 49 13.18 -1.99 -13.54
N ARG A 50 14.38 -2.06 -14.15
CA ARG A 50 14.61 -2.92 -15.31
C ARG A 50 14.57 -4.34 -14.78
N SER A 51 13.37 -4.83 -14.49
CA SER A 51 13.13 -6.25 -14.51
C SER A 51 13.46 -6.70 -15.94
N PRO A 52 14.27 -7.76 -16.15
CA PRO A 52 14.29 -8.42 -17.44
C PRO A 52 12.84 -8.73 -17.80
N SER A 53 12.49 -8.82 -19.09
CA SER A 53 11.14 -9.19 -19.52
C SER A 53 10.73 -10.49 -18.81
N CYS A 54 10.06 -10.38 -17.65
CA CYS A 54 9.53 -11.51 -16.92
C CYS A 54 8.26 -11.92 -17.65
N GLN A 55 8.46 -12.49 -18.84
CA GLN A 55 7.46 -13.33 -19.47
C GLN A 55 7.27 -14.50 -18.51
N GLY A 56 6.12 -14.51 -17.88
CA GLY A 56 5.79 -15.45 -16.83
C GLY A 56 4.33 -15.31 -16.48
N ARG A 57 3.83 -16.28 -15.73
CA ARG A 57 2.43 -16.28 -15.31
C ARG A 57 2.24 -16.95 -13.97
N TYR A 58 1.17 -16.55 -13.30
CA TYR A 58 0.68 -17.30 -12.16
C TYR A 58 0.04 -18.62 -12.62
N VAL A 59 0.52 -19.73 -12.05
CA VAL A 59 -0.18 -21.01 -12.08
C VAL A 59 -1.16 -21.13 -10.91
N ASN A 60 -2.09 -22.07 -11.02
CA ASN A 60 -3.27 -22.20 -10.13
C ASN A 60 -4.19 -20.97 -10.14
N TRP A 61 -4.20 -20.20 -11.24
CA TRP A 61 -5.11 -19.08 -11.41
C TRP A 61 -6.57 -19.55 -11.52
N MET A 62 -7.48 -18.92 -10.77
CA MET A 62 -8.90 -19.25 -10.69
C MET A 62 -9.74 -17.98 -10.79
N SER A 63 -11.05 -18.12 -11.01
CA SER A 63 -11.99 -16.99 -11.09
C SER A 63 -11.89 -16.06 -9.88
N ARG A 64 -11.75 -16.60 -8.68
CA ARG A 64 -11.59 -15.83 -7.43
C ARG A 64 -10.36 -14.91 -7.44
N HIS A 65 -9.29 -15.26 -8.16
CA HIS A 65 -8.09 -14.44 -8.29
C HIS A 65 -8.32 -13.30 -9.28
N THR A 66 -9.08 -13.54 -10.35
CA THR A 66 -9.59 -12.49 -11.23
C THR A 66 -10.46 -11.51 -10.44
N ASP A 67 -11.39 -12.00 -9.63
CA ASP A 67 -12.24 -11.15 -8.78
C ASP A 67 -11.39 -10.33 -7.80
N LEU A 68 -10.37 -10.94 -7.19
CA LEU A 68 -9.43 -10.26 -6.30
C LEU A 68 -8.61 -9.18 -7.02
N ALA A 69 -8.22 -9.42 -8.28
CA ALA A 69 -7.48 -8.45 -9.09
C ALA A 69 -8.34 -7.23 -9.48
N THR A 70 -9.68 -7.35 -9.44
CA THR A 70 -10.60 -6.22 -9.62
C THR A 70 -10.83 -5.41 -8.35
N GLN A 71 -10.42 -5.91 -7.18
CA GLN A 71 -10.54 -5.18 -5.92
C GLN A 71 -9.61 -3.96 -5.91
N PRO A 72 -9.92 -2.93 -5.12
CA PRO A 72 -9.02 -1.79 -4.93
C PRO A 72 -7.81 -2.21 -4.08
N TRP A 73 -6.61 -1.88 -4.56
CA TRP A 73 -5.34 -2.14 -3.86
C TRP A 73 -4.52 -0.85 -3.80
N CYS A 74 -3.78 -0.68 -2.70
CA CYS A 74 -2.80 0.40 -2.58
C CYS A 74 -1.65 0.01 -1.66
N CYS A 75 -0.54 0.75 -1.73
CA CYS A 75 0.53 0.66 -0.75
C CYS A 75 0.14 1.39 0.53
N ILE A 76 0.63 0.91 1.67
CA ILE A 76 0.46 1.63 2.95
C ILE A 76 1.14 3.01 2.88
N SER A 77 2.31 3.10 2.25
CA SER A 77 3.05 4.35 2.06
C SER A 77 2.19 5.42 1.38
N ASP A 78 1.44 5.07 0.35
CA ASP A 78 0.55 6.01 -0.36
C ASP A 78 -0.55 6.53 0.56
N LEU A 79 -1.15 5.66 1.38
CA LEU A 79 -2.15 6.05 2.38
C LEU A 79 -1.57 6.96 3.47
N ILE A 80 -0.38 6.62 3.97
CA ILE A 80 0.31 7.42 4.99
C ILE A 80 0.71 8.77 4.41
N HIS A 81 1.27 8.79 3.20
CA HIS A 81 1.65 10.01 2.49
C HIS A 81 0.45 10.93 2.27
N PHE A 82 -0.67 10.37 1.82
CA PHE A 82 -1.93 11.10 1.71
C PHE A 82 -2.35 11.70 3.06
N CYS A 83 -2.29 10.93 4.14
CA CYS A 83 -2.61 11.43 5.47
C CYS A 83 -1.66 12.56 5.89
N ASP A 84 -0.34 12.36 5.78
CA ASP A 84 0.68 13.35 6.16
C ASP A 84 0.51 14.66 5.37
N LYS A 85 0.20 14.57 4.07
CA LYS A 85 -0.01 15.71 3.19
C LYS A 85 -1.22 16.56 3.60
N TYR A 86 -2.32 15.93 4.01
CA TYR A 86 -3.60 16.62 4.22
C TYR A 86 -4.01 16.80 5.69
N GLU A 87 -3.33 16.18 6.66
CA GLU A 87 -3.68 16.26 8.08
C GLU A 87 -3.62 17.70 8.60
N TYR A 88 -2.57 18.44 8.23
CA TYR A 88 -2.32 19.81 8.69
C TYR A 88 -2.40 20.87 7.59
N GLN A 89 -2.73 20.47 6.35
CA GLN A 89 -2.76 21.41 5.25
C GLN A 89 -3.91 22.41 5.40
N SER A 90 -3.57 23.69 5.47
CA SER A 90 -4.55 24.76 5.38
C SER A 90 -4.86 25.03 3.90
N PHE A 91 -6.08 24.71 3.46
CA PHE A 91 -6.54 25.06 2.12
C PHE A 91 -7.97 25.62 2.15
N GLY A 92 -8.26 26.50 1.19
CA GLY A 92 -9.60 27.02 0.97
C GLY A 92 -10.44 26.01 0.19
N LEU A 93 -11.64 25.71 0.67
CA LEU A 93 -12.64 24.91 -0.06
C LEU A 93 -13.27 25.66 -1.26
N SER A 94 -12.75 26.83 -1.58
CA SER A 94 -13.06 27.60 -2.79
C SER A 94 -12.05 27.33 -3.92
N ASP A 95 -10.90 26.71 -3.62
CA ASP A 95 -9.91 26.35 -4.64
C ASP A 95 -10.27 25.01 -5.29
N THR A 96 -10.91 25.11 -6.45
CA THR A 96 -11.31 23.97 -7.28
C THR A 96 -10.11 23.10 -7.67
N SER A 97 -8.92 23.67 -7.84
CA SER A 97 -7.72 22.91 -8.21
C SER A 97 -7.32 21.95 -7.09
N THR A 98 -7.19 22.48 -5.86
CA THR A 98 -6.89 21.65 -4.68
C THR A 98 -7.95 20.59 -4.44
N ILE A 99 -9.25 20.93 -4.59
CA ILE A 99 -10.33 19.96 -4.43
C ILE A 99 -10.22 18.84 -5.48
N ASN A 100 -9.99 19.18 -6.74
CA ASN A 100 -9.84 18.19 -7.81
C ASN A 100 -8.64 17.28 -7.57
N ASN A 101 -7.52 17.82 -7.08
CA ASN A 101 -6.34 17.03 -6.73
C ASN A 101 -6.63 16.05 -5.59
N ILE A 102 -7.28 16.52 -4.51
CA ILE A 102 -7.71 15.64 -3.41
C ILE A 102 -8.62 14.52 -3.93
N VAL A 103 -9.63 14.86 -4.73
CA VAL A 103 -10.57 13.89 -5.29
C VAL A 103 -9.86 12.88 -6.19
N ALA A 104 -8.91 13.32 -7.01
CA ALA A 104 -8.11 12.46 -7.87
C ALA A 104 -7.24 11.50 -7.05
N GLU A 105 -6.54 11.99 -6.03
CA GLU A 105 -5.69 11.17 -5.15
C GLU A 105 -6.52 10.14 -4.39
N VAL A 106 -7.68 10.52 -3.83
CA VAL A 106 -8.55 9.57 -3.12
C VAL A 106 -9.15 8.54 -4.08
N LYS A 107 -9.48 8.91 -5.31
CA LYS A 107 -9.92 7.96 -6.35
C LYS A 107 -8.82 7.00 -6.76
N ALA A 108 -7.56 7.46 -6.78
CA ALA A 108 -6.40 6.61 -7.05
C ALA A 108 -6.15 5.62 -5.89
N LEU A 109 -6.33 6.04 -4.63
CA LEU A 109 -6.23 5.17 -3.46
C LEU A 109 -7.38 4.14 -3.37
N LEU A 110 -8.58 4.55 -3.78
CA LEU A 110 -9.73 3.65 -3.97
C LEU A 110 -9.69 2.91 -5.31
N SER A 111 -8.55 2.98 -6.02
CA SER A 111 -8.32 2.53 -7.39
C SER A 111 -9.42 1.63 -7.94
N VAL A 112 -10.13 2.17 -8.92
CA VAL A 112 -11.22 1.53 -9.67
C VAL A 112 -10.69 0.42 -10.60
N GLY A 113 -9.67 -0.34 -10.18
CA GLY A 113 -9.36 -1.64 -10.77
C GLY A 113 -7.96 -1.83 -11.35
N GLN A 114 -6.88 -1.52 -10.61
CA GLN A 114 -5.62 -2.22 -10.88
C GLN A 114 -4.96 -2.65 -9.60
N ALA A 115 -5.22 -3.91 -9.24
CA ALA A 115 -4.35 -4.65 -8.38
C ALA A 115 -2.88 -4.58 -8.87
N PRO A 116 -1.91 -4.69 -7.95
CA PRO A 116 -0.50 -4.69 -8.33
C PRO A 116 -0.07 -5.97 -9.06
N PHE A 117 -1.00 -6.89 -9.30
CA PHE A 117 -0.79 -8.19 -9.92
C PHE A 117 -1.90 -8.50 -10.93
N ASP A 118 -1.65 -9.47 -11.78
CA ASP A 118 -2.57 -10.10 -12.73
C ASP A 118 -1.99 -11.47 -13.11
N ILE A 119 -2.71 -12.30 -13.87
CA ILE A 119 -2.23 -13.61 -14.33
C ILE A 119 -0.86 -13.53 -15.01
N ARG A 120 -0.56 -12.44 -15.72
CA ARG A 120 0.73 -12.15 -16.39
C ARG A 120 1.53 -11.02 -15.74
N LYS A 121 1.17 -10.61 -14.52
CA LYS A 121 1.86 -9.56 -13.77
C LYS A 121 2.09 -10.02 -12.35
N ARG A 122 3.34 -10.33 -12.01
CA ARG A 122 3.69 -10.82 -10.68
C ARG A 122 3.48 -9.75 -9.61
N PHE A 123 3.03 -10.17 -8.44
CA PHE A 123 2.90 -9.31 -7.27
C PHE A 123 4.26 -8.68 -6.91
N PRO A 124 4.32 -7.37 -6.54
CA PRO A 124 5.56 -6.72 -6.15
C PRO A 124 6.15 -7.33 -4.88
N GLY A 125 7.45 -7.65 -4.90
CA GLY A 125 8.18 -8.10 -3.72
C GLY A 125 8.85 -6.91 -3.04
N ASN A 126 8.37 -6.50 -1.88
CA ASN A 126 8.83 -5.33 -1.13
C ASN A 126 9.13 -5.66 0.34
N ILE A 127 9.63 -6.87 0.61
CA ILE A 127 9.83 -7.46 1.96
C ILE A 127 10.74 -6.63 2.89
N HIS A 128 11.57 -5.75 2.33
CA HIS A 128 12.51 -4.94 3.11
C HIS A 128 11.91 -3.64 3.64
N ASN A 129 10.81 -3.16 3.05
CA ASN A 129 10.18 -1.90 3.42
C ASN A 129 8.71 -2.15 3.82
N PRO A 130 8.38 -2.15 5.12
CA PRO A 130 7.02 -2.42 5.60
C PRO A 130 6.01 -1.38 5.11
N GLU A 131 6.48 -0.18 4.74
CA GLU A 131 5.64 0.89 4.17
C GLU A 131 5.26 0.60 2.70
N ASN A 132 6.00 -0.26 2.00
CA ASN A 132 5.73 -0.67 0.62
C ASN A 132 4.90 -1.96 0.52
N LEU A 133 4.37 -2.42 1.66
CA LEU A 133 3.42 -3.53 1.70
C LEU A 133 2.08 -3.06 1.14
N TRP A 134 1.39 -4.00 0.49
CA TRP A 134 0.13 -3.76 -0.17
C TRP A 134 -1.04 -4.16 0.73
N ILE A 135 -2.14 -3.44 0.60
CA ILE A 135 -3.39 -3.69 1.29
C ILE A 135 -4.50 -3.82 0.26
N CYS A 136 -5.34 -4.85 0.40
CA CYS A 136 -6.60 -4.95 -0.33
C CYS A 136 -7.64 -4.08 0.37
N ILE A 137 -7.97 -2.93 -0.20
CA ILE A 137 -8.93 -1.97 0.37
C ILE A 137 -10.32 -2.60 0.47
N GLY A 138 -10.71 -3.47 -0.47
CA GLY A 138 -11.98 -4.20 -0.41
C GLY A 138 -12.09 -5.14 0.80
N SER A 139 -10.96 -5.58 1.35
CA SER A 139 -10.90 -6.38 2.58
C SER A 139 -10.79 -5.52 3.85
N CYS A 140 -10.79 -4.19 3.70
CA CYS A 140 -10.55 -3.23 4.79
C CYS A 140 -11.68 -2.18 4.88
N PRO A 141 -12.87 -2.57 5.42
CA PRO A 141 -14.05 -1.70 5.40
C PRO A 141 -13.86 -0.33 6.06
N GLY A 142 -13.01 -0.25 7.10
CA GLY A 142 -12.70 1.02 7.77
C GLY A 142 -11.96 2.00 6.85
N VAL A 143 -10.91 1.53 6.19
CA VAL A 143 -10.13 2.33 5.24
C VAL A 143 -11.00 2.77 4.07
N GLU A 144 -11.75 1.83 3.48
CA GLU A 144 -12.64 2.11 2.36
C GLU A 144 -13.73 3.13 2.75
N TYR A 145 -14.34 2.97 3.93
CA TYR A 145 -15.33 3.90 4.47
C TYR A 145 -14.77 5.31 4.62
N HIS A 146 -13.57 5.46 5.20
CA HIS A 146 -12.97 6.77 5.40
C HIS A 146 -12.61 7.47 4.08
N LEU A 147 -12.07 6.74 3.10
CA LEU A 147 -11.79 7.27 1.77
C LEU A 147 -13.10 7.70 1.05
N LYS A 148 -14.16 6.88 1.10
CA LYS A 148 -15.47 7.25 0.55
C LYS A 148 -16.10 8.46 1.27
N LYS A 149 -15.89 8.56 2.59
CA LYS A 149 -16.32 9.71 3.40
C LYS A 149 -15.60 10.99 2.97
N ILE A 150 -14.30 10.94 2.71
CA ILE A 150 -13.54 12.07 2.16
C ILE A 150 -14.14 12.51 0.81
N LEU A 151 -14.37 11.58 -0.13
CA LEU A 151 -15.02 11.91 -1.40
C LEU A 151 -16.40 12.55 -1.22
N SER A 152 -17.16 12.11 -0.22
CA SER A 152 -18.51 12.63 0.04
C SER A 152 -18.53 14.12 0.44
N VAL A 153 -17.45 14.63 1.03
CA VAL A 153 -17.30 16.05 1.38
C VAL A 153 -17.33 16.92 0.12
N PHE A 154 -16.82 16.40 -1.01
CA PHE A 154 -16.64 17.16 -2.25
C PHE A 154 -17.69 16.85 -3.34
N ARG A 155 -18.69 16.00 -3.06
CA ARG A 155 -19.69 15.57 -4.07
C ARG A 155 -20.63 16.69 -4.57
N LYS A 156 -20.80 17.75 -3.80
CA LYS A 156 -21.65 18.90 -4.16
C LYS A 156 -20.76 20.10 -4.47
N PRO A 157 -21.11 20.94 -5.46
CA PRO A 157 -20.43 22.21 -5.67
C PRO A 157 -20.40 22.98 -4.35
N LEU A 158 -19.21 23.17 -3.79
CA LEU A 158 -19.04 23.90 -2.53
C LEU A 158 -19.28 25.40 -2.73
N VAL A 159 -19.35 25.85 -3.97
CA VAL A 159 -19.72 27.20 -4.40
C VAL A 159 -21.20 27.11 -4.83
N PRO A 160 -22.17 27.41 -3.95
CA PRO A 160 -22.29 28.66 -3.21
C PRO A 160 -22.60 28.46 -1.71
N LEU A 161 -21.80 27.66 -0.99
CA LEU A 161 -22.07 27.40 0.43
C LEU A 161 -21.72 28.61 1.31
N PRO A 162 -22.54 28.92 2.33
CA PRO A 162 -22.18 29.87 3.37
C PRO A 162 -20.88 29.48 4.09
N ALA A 163 -20.17 30.49 4.63
CA ALA A 163 -18.89 30.31 5.31
C ALA A 163 -18.93 29.25 6.43
N ASP A 164 -20.03 29.18 7.18
CA ASP A 164 -20.21 28.16 8.23
C ASP A 164 -20.26 26.74 7.68
N LYS A 165 -20.95 26.52 6.56
CA LYS A 165 -21.02 25.20 5.92
C LYS A 165 -19.67 24.80 5.34
N LEU A 166 -18.92 25.75 4.79
CA LEU A 166 -17.54 25.52 4.35
C LEU A 166 -16.62 25.17 5.53
N ARG A 167 -16.76 25.86 6.67
CA ARG A 167 -16.00 25.54 7.89
C ARG A 167 -16.29 24.12 8.37
N VAL A 168 -17.56 23.72 8.42
CA VAL A 168 -17.97 22.35 8.81
C VAL A 168 -17.46 21.31 7.81
N ALA A 169 -17.56 21.57 6.51
CA ALA A 169 -17.03 20.67 5.48
C ALA A 169 -15.52 20.45 5.64
N ARG A 170 -14.77 21.52 5.92
CA ARG A 170 -13.33 21.45 6.17
C ARG A 170 -13.00 20.63 7.42
N GLN A 171 -13.73 20.88 8.51
CA GLN A 171 -13.57 20.10 9.74
C GLN A 171 -13.88 18.61 9.51
N ASN A 172 -14.95 18.31 8.77
CA ASN A 172 -15.31 16.93 8.42
C ASN A 172 -14.23 16.25 7.56
N PHE A 173 -13.62 16.98 6.63
CA PHE A 173 -12.48 16.50 5.85
C PHE A 173 -11.31 16.13 6.75
N HIS A 174 -10.79 17.06 7.58
CA HIS A 174 -9.65 16.77 8.45
C HIS A 174 -9.95 15.67 9.46
N MET A 175 -11.18 15.62 9.99
CA MET A 175 -11.60 14.53 10.88
C MET A 175 -11.62 13.18 10.16
N ALA A 176 -12.05 13.12 8.90
CA ALA A 176 -12.00 11.88 8.12
C ALA A 176 -10.56 11.43 7.83
N VAL A 177 -9.65 12.36 7.53
CA VAL A 177 -8.21 12.08 7.36
C VAL A 177 -7.57 11.57 8.66
N ALA A 178 -7.87 12.21 9.79
CA ALA A 178 -7.36 11.78 11.10
C ALA A 178 -7.90 10.38 11.49
N GLN A 179 -9.17 10.10 11.21
CA GLN A 179 -9.76 8.78 11.43
C GLN A 179 -9.13 7.72 10.53
N LEU A 180 -8.91 8.02 9.25
CA LEU A 180 -8.18 7.15 8.32
C LEU A 180 -6.79 6.79 8.87
N ARG A 181 -6.03 7.80 9.30
CA ARG A 181 -4.68 7.61 9.89
C ARG A 181 -4.73 6.71 11.12
N LEU A 182 -5.71 6.92 12.00
CA LEU A 182 -5.91 6.11 13.20
C LEU A 182 -6.27 4.67 12.86
N ASP A 183 -7.18 4.45 11.92
CA ASP A 183 -7.59 3.10 11.52
C ASP A 183 -6.42 2.34 10.87
N ILE A 184 -5.64 3.00 10.01
CA ILE A 184 -4.38 2.44 9.50
C ILE A 184 -3.47 2.10 10.69
N SER A 185 -3.15 3.08 11.55
CA SER A 185 -2.17 2.89 12.65
C SER A 185 -2.60 1.89 13.73
N ALA A 186 -3.91 1.74 13.98
CA ALA A 186 -4.46 0.92 15.06
C ALA A 186 -4.90 -0.48 14.59
N ARG A 187 -5.31 -0.61 13.32
CA ARG A 187 -5.79 -1.88 12.75
C ARG A 187 -4.83 -2.51 11.75
N ILE A 188 -3.65 -1.94 11.48
CA ILE A 188 -2.60 -2.60 10.68
C ILE A 188 -2.30 -4.03 11.16
N SER A 189 -2.42 -4.33 12.46
CA SER A 189 -2.24 -5.69 12.98
C SER A 189 -3.43 -6.64 12.76
N ALA A 190 -4.60 -6.11 12.38
CA ALA A 190 -5.81 -6.87 12.04
C ALA A 190 -6.09 -6.87 10.54
N VAL A 191 -5.27 -6.17 9.75
CA VAL A 191 -5.38 -6.03 8.31
C VAL A 191 -4.25 -6.84 7.69
N ASN A 192 -4.58 -7.75 6.79
CA ASN A 192 -3.56 -8.51 6.06
C ASN A 192 -2.76 -7.55 5.17
N LEU A 193 -1.47 -7.45 5.46
CA LEU A 193 -0.51 -6.73 4.65
C LEU A 193 0.21 -7.74 3.78
N TYR A 194 0.19 -7.47 2.49
CA TYR A 194 0.69 -8.38 1.48
C TYR A 194 2.04 -7.89 0.98
N ASP A 195 3.04 -8.71 1.24
CA ASP A 195 4.20 -8.83 0.37
C ASP A 195 3.96 -9.94 -0.66
N ARG A 196 4.76 -10.00 -1.72
CA ARG A 196 4.74 -11.10 -2.71
C ARG A 196 4.66 -12.48 -2.06
N ASN A 197 5.52 -12.78 -1.09
CA ASN A 197 5.59 -14.14 -0.53
C ASN A 197 4.33 -14.48 0.28
N ILE A 198 3.82 -13.50 1.04
CA ILE A 198 2.59 -13.64 1.82
C ILE A 198 1.39 -13.83 0.86
N PHE A 199 1.33 -13.01 -0.19
CA PHE A 199 0.29 -13.08 -1.21
C PHE A 199 0.28 -14.44 -1.94
N GLU A 200 1.43 -14.87 -2.45
CA GLU A 200 1.56 -16.14 -3.17
C GLU A 200 1.20 -17.33 -2.27
N SER A 201 1.61 -17.29 -1.00
CA SER A 201 1.27 -18.30 0.00
C SER A 201 -0.23 -18.32 0.35
N GLU A 202 -0.83 -17.18 0.68
CA GLU A 202 -2.23 -17.06 1.11
C GLU A 202 -3.22 -17.44 0.00
N TYR A 203 -2.92 -17.09 -1.25
CA TYR A 203 -3.78 -17.40 -2.39
C TYR A 203 -3.38 -18.67 -3.15
N HIS A 204 -2.36 -19.40 -2.67
CA HIS A 204 -1.82 -20.61 -3.29
C HIS A 204 -1.45 -20.41 -4.77
N LEU A 205 -0.88 -19.25 -5.08
CA LEU A 205 -0.40 -18.88 -6.40
C LEU A 205 1.10 -19.16 -6.47
N HIS A 206 1.55 -19.67 -7.61
CA HIS A 206 2.98 -19.84 -7.89
C HIS A 206 3.30 -19.16 -9.22
N TRP A 207 4.42 -18.46 -9.30
CA TRP A 207 4.85 -17.79 -10.51
C TRP A 207 5.81 -18.67 -11.28
N GLU A 208 5.47 -19.01 -12.52
CA GLU A 208 6.36 -19.71 -13.46
C GLU A 208 6.88 -18.71 -14.49
N ASP A 209 8.20 -18.65 -14.63
CA ASP A 209 8.84 -17.92 -15.73
C ASP A 209 8.70 -18.74 -17.02
N GLU A 210 8.39 -18.08 -18.13
CA GLU A 210 8.41 -18.71 -19.45
C GLU A 210 9.89 -19.01 -19.77
N ALA A 211 10.26 -20.29 -19.75
CA ALA A 211 11.60 -20.71 -20.15
C ALA A 211 11.83 -20.36 -21.63
N GLU A 212 12.89 -19.60 -21.91
CA GLU A 212 13.42 -19.39 -23.27
C GLU A 212 13.90 -20.71 -23.90
#